data_AF-A0A7J8U0Q2-F1
#
_entry.id   AF-A0A7J8U0Q2-F1
#
_cell.length_a   1.000
_cell.length_b   1.000
_cell.length_c   1.000
_cell.angle_alpha   90.00
_cell.angle_beta   90.00
_cell.angle_gamma   90.00
#
_symmetry.space_group_name_H-M   'P 1'
#
loop_
_entity.id
_entity.type
_entity.pdbx_description
1 polymer ?
#
loop_
_entity_poly.entity_id
_entity_poly.type
_entity_poly.pdbx_seq_one_letter_code
_entity_poly.pdbx_strand_id
1 'polypeptide(L)'
;MTTLPIVETQWGDVSVYIPTNLVSMIDGQIFLSANLFNARIKPAINVEISISRVRFATQIKAMKQVAGKSKLELAQFAELQAFAQFAFDLDKATQNQLARG
;
A
#
# COMPACT_ATOMS: atom_id res chain seq x y z
N MET A 1 15.98 -2.37 -20.50
CA MET A 1 14.66 -3.06 -20.61
C MET A 1 14.05 -3.10 -19.22
N THR A 2 12.75 -2.81 -19.07
CA THR A 2 12.04 -2.85 -17.77
C THR A 2 10.91 -3.86 -17.87
N THR A 3 10.86 -4.81 -16.93
CA THR A 3 9.86 -5.90 -16.95
C THR A 3 8.78 -5.63 -15.91
N LEU A 4 7.51 -5.81 -16.29
CA LEU A 4 6.34 -5.67 -15.43
C LEU A 4 5.52 -6.96 -15.46
N PRO A 5 5.92 -8.00 -14.69
CA PRO A 5 5.20 -9.26 -14.68
C PRO A 5 3.84 -9.11 -13.98
N ILE A 6 2.84 -9.82 -14.47
CA ILE A 6 1.50 -9.88 -13.89
C ILE A 6 1.25 -11.31 -13.41
N VAL A 7 0.78 -11.44 -12.18
CA VAL A 7 0.40 -12.72 -11.59
C VAL A 7 -0.98 -12.59 -10.98
N GLU A 8 -1.84 -13.58 -11.25
CA GLU A 8 -3.12 -13.70 -10.58
C GLU A 8 -2.94 -14.41 -9.24
N THR A 9 -3.60 -13.91 -8.20
CA THR A 9 -3.66 -14.56 -6.88
C THR A 9 -5.06 -15.09 -6.67
N GLN A 10 -5.15 -16.32 -6.16
CA GLN A 10 -6.44 -16.93 -5.83
C GLN A 10 -6.85 -16.44 -4.44
N TRP A 11 -8.02 -15.80 -4.33
CA TRP A 11 -8.52 -15.18 -3.09
C TRP A 11 -7.55 -14.21 -2.40
N GLY A 12 -6.60 -13.63 -3.14
CA GLY A 12 -5.58 -12.74 -2.58
C GLY A 12 -4.44 -13.46 -1.85
N ASP A 13 -4.34 -14.79 -1.97
CA ASP A 13 -3.26 -15.56 -1.37
C ASP A 13 -1.95 -15.40 -2.17
N VAL A 14 -0.97 -14.77 -1.53
CA VAL A 14 0.39 -14.53 -2.06
C VAL A 14 1.39 -15.61 -1.64
N SER A 15 0.99 -16.55 -0.78
CA SER A 15 1.84 -17.61 -0.25
C SER A 15 1.86 -18.87 -1.12
N VAL A 16 1.06 -18.88 -2.20
CA VAL A 16 1.08 -19.96 -3.20
C VAL A 16 2.43 -19.98 -3.94
N TYR A 17 2.85 -21.15 -4.42
CA TYR A 17 4.17 -21.40 -5.03
C TYR A 17 4.56 -20.38 -6.11
N ILE A 18 3.67 -20.10 -7.07
CA ILE A 18 3.99 -19.19 -8.19
C ILE A 18 4.17 -17.74 -7.71
N PRO A 19 3.21 -17.11 -7.00
CA PRO A 19 3.40 -15.77 -6.43
C PRO A 19 4.64 -15.66 -5.54
N THR A 20 4.88 -16.64 -4.67
CA THR A 20 6.03 -16.64 -3.74
C THR A 20 7.36 -16.60 -4.50
N ASN A 21 7.50 -17.46 -5.51
CA ASN A 21 8.70 -17.49 -6.33
C ASN A 21 8.89 -16.19 -7.10
N LEU A 22 7.82 -15.64 -7.68
CA LEU A 22 7.90 -14.39 -8.43
C LEU A 22 8.34 -13.23 -7.54
N VAL A 23 7.77 -13.11 -6.33
CA VAL A 23 8.14 -12.06 -5.36
C VAL A 23 9.61 -12.15 -4.95
N SER A 24 10.20 -13.34 -4.94
CA SER A 24 11.63 -13.49 -4.66
C SER A 24 12.54 -12.95 -5.77
N MET A 25 12.09 -13.01 -7.03
CA MET A 25 12.87 -12.64 -8.21
C MET A 25 12.75 -11.16 -8.62
N ILE A 26 11.74 -10.44 -8.14
CA ILE A 26 11.45 -9.06 -8.53
C ILE A 26 11.91 -8.02 -7.50
N ASP A 27 12.12 -6.78 -7.97
CA ASP A 27 12.53 -5.65 -7.15
C ASP A 27 11.37 -4.99 -6.38
N GLY A 28 10.15 -5.48 -6.51
CA GLY A 28 8.98 -4.96 -5.82
C GLY A 28 7.69 -5.43 -6.44
N GLN A 29 6.59 -5.22 -5.73
CA GLN A 29 5.26 -5.62 -6.16
C GLN A 29 4.25 -4.51 -5.93
N ILE A 30 3.25 -4.48 -6.83
CA ILE A 30 2.01 -3.74 -6.66
C ILE A 30 0.92 -4.78 -6.46
N PHE A 31 0.34 -4.83 -5.27
CA PHE A 31 -0.74 -5.74 -4.94
C PHE A 31 -2.09 -5.04 -5.11
N LEU A 32 -2.97 -5.64 -5.92
CA LEU A 32 -4.30 -5.10 -6.17
C LEU A 32 -5.34 -5.87 -5.35
N SER A 33 -6.06 -5.19 -4.46
CA SER A 33 -7.05 -5.81 -3.58
C SER A 33 -8.47 -5.70 -4.15
N ALA A 34 -9.22 -6.80 -4.12
CA ALA A 34 -10.63 -6.82 -4.47
C ALA A 34 -11.47 -5.92 -3.54
N ASN A 35 -11.13 -5.85 -2.25
CA ASN A 35 -11.85 -5.04 -1.27
C ASN A 35 -11.76 -3.55 -1.60
N LEU A 36 -10.55 -3.05 -1.94
CA LEU A 36 -10.34 -1.66 -2.35
C LEU A 36 -11.07 -1.35 -3.66
N PHE A 37 -11.04 -2.28 -4.62
CA PHE A 37 -11.75 -2.13 -5.87
C PHE A 37 -13.28 -2.02 -5.67
N ASN A 38 -13.85 -2.86 -4.80
CA ASN A 38 -15.26 -2.86 -4.43
C ASN A 38 -15.65 -1.60 -3.66
N ALA A 39 -14.75 -1.05 -2.84
CA ALA A 39 -14.88 0.25 -2.18
C ALA A 39 -14.71 1.46 -3.14
N ARG A 40 -14.63 1.22 -4.46
CA ARG A 40 -14.42 2.22 -5.51
C ARG A 40 -13.10 2.99 -5.44
N ILE A 41 -12.12 2.50 -4.68
CA ILE A 41 -10.76 3.03 -4.66
C ILE A 41 -10.02 2.44 -5.86
N LYS A 42 -9.76 3.27 -6.87
CA LYS A 42 -9.09 2.87 -8.12
C LYS A 42 -7.96 3.85 -8.45
N PRO A 43 -6.72 3.38 -8.72
CA PRO A 43 -6.31 1.97 -8.76
C PRO A 43 -6.29 1.32 -7.37
N ALA A 44 -6.70 0.06 -7.30
CA ALA A 44 -6.97 -0.67 -6.04
C ALA A 44 -5.68 -1.17 -5.34
N ILE A 45 -4.68 -0.29 -5.21
CA ILE A 45 -3.35 -0.62 -4.71
C ILE A 45 -3.40 -0.75 -3.19
N ASN A 46 -3.08 -1.94 -2.68
CA ASN A 46 -2.86 -2.13 -1.25
C ASN A 46 -1.46 -1.62 -0.87
N VAL A 47 -1.40 -0.50 -0.15
CA VAL A 47 -0.16 0.20 0.22
C VAL A 47 0.67 -0.60 1.25
N GLU A 48 0.04 -1.44 2.06
CA GLU A 48 0.69 -2.23 3.11
C GLU A 48 1.55 -3.35 2.51
N ILE A 49 0.97 -4.11 1.58
CA ILE A 49 1.61 -5.28 0.96
C ILE A 49 2.50 -4.87 -0.23
N SER A 50 2.17 -3.77 -0.91
CA SER A 50 2.94 -3.29 -2.06
C SER A 50 4.29 -2.69 -1.63
N ILE A 51 5.39 -3.15 -2.22
CA ILE A 51 6.74 -2.66 -1.90
C ILE A 51 7.54 -2.34 -3.15
N SER A 52 8.54 -1.48 -2.97
CA SER A 52 9.61 -1.26 -3.95
C SER A 52 10.94 -1.30 -3.22
N ARG A 53 11.82 -2.23 -3.60
CA ARG A 53 13.17 -2.39 -3.06
C ARG A 53 14.11 -1.28 -3.53
N VAL A 54 13.85 -0.71 -4.72
CA VAL A 54 14.60 0.43 -5.28
C VAL A 54 14.25 1.76 -4.59
N ARG A 55 13.12 1.81 -3.87
CA ARG A 55 12.66 2.95 -3.06
C ARG A 55 12.70 4.27 -3.85
N PHE A 56 13.49 5.24 -3.38
CA PHE A 56 13.57 6.60 -3.93
C PHE A 56 14.63 6.77 -5.01
N ALA A 57 15.43 5.75 -5.31
CA ALA A 57 16.58 5.88 -6.21
C ALA A 57 16.16 6.20 -7.66
N THR A 58 14.94 5.85 -8.04
CA THR A 58 14.38 6.08 -9.38
C THR A 58 13.45 7.30 -9.46
N GLN A 59 13.26 8.03 -8.36
CA GLN A 59 12.34 9.18 -8.32
C GLN A 59 13.07 10.51 -8.60
N ILE A 60 12.37 11.43 -9.27
CA ILE A 60 12.83 12.82 -9.40
C ILE A 60 12.91 13.51 -8.03
N LYS A 61 13.83 14.47 -7.87
CA LYS A 61 14.07 15.16 -6.58
C LYS A 61 12.79 15.77 -5.98
N ALA A 62 11.95 16.41 -6.81
CA ALA A 62 10.70 17.01 -6.37
C ALA A 62 9.72 15.96 -5.79
N MET A 63 9.57 14.81 -6.46
CA MET A 63 8.70 13.72 -5.98
C MET A 63 9.20 13.16 -4.65
N LYS A 64 10.52 12.96 -4.51
CA LYS A 64 11.11 12.49 -3.26
C LYS A 64 10.85 13.42 -2.08
N GLN A 65 10.86 14.75 -2.32
CA GLN A 65 10.60 15.74 -1.27
C GLN A 65 9.15 15.72 -0.79
N VAL A 66 8.19 15.57 -1.70
CA VAL A 66 6.76 15.64 -1.37
C VAL A 66 6.20 14.28 -0.92
N ALA A 67 6.56 13.20 -1.62
CA ALA A 67 5.99 11.87 -1.41
C ALA A 67 6.81 10.96 -0.47
N GLY A 68 7.95 11.45 0.05
CA GLY A 68 8.88 10.65 0.85
C GLY A 68 8.27 10.03 2.12
N LYS A 69 7.29 10.70 2.72
CA LYS A 69 6.59 10.25 3.93
C LYS A 69 5.21 9.64 3.66
N SER A 70 4.65 9.84 2.46
CA SER A 70 3.24 9.50 2.17
C SER A 70 2.93 8.02 2.37
N LYS A 71 3.84 7.10 2.03
CA LYS A 71 3.62 5.67 2.26
C LYS A 71 3.45 5.34 3.75
N LEU A 72 4.29 5.93 4.60
CA LEU A 72 4.25 5.70 6.04
C LEU A 72 3.01 6.34 6.66
N GLU A 73 2.68 7.56 6.23
CA GLU A 73 1.48 8.27 6.68
C GLU A 73 0.19 7.52 6.31
N LEU A 74 0.11 6.96 5.10
CA LEU A 74 -1.03 6.13 4.67
C LEU A 74 -1.13 4.80 5.44
N ALA A 75 0.00 4.16 5.74
CA ALA A 75 0.00 2.94 6.57
C ALA A 75 -0.49 3.23 7.99
N GLN A 76 -0.02 4.32 8.60
CA GLN A 76 -0.50 4.76 9.92
C GLN A 76 -1.99 5.14 9.89
N PHE A 77 -2.44 5.82 8.84
CA PHE A 77 -3.85 6.13 8.67
C PHE A 77 -4.71 4.86 8.58
N ALA A 78 -4.29 3.85 7.82
CA ALA A 78 -5.05 2.60 7.70
C ALA A 78 -5.17 1.87 9.05
N GLU A 79 -4.09 1.81 9.83
CA GLU A 79 -4.11 1.28 11.20
C GLU A 79 -5.06 2.07 12.12
N LEU A 80 -4.99 3.41 12.08
CA LEU A 80 -5.84 4.28 12.88
C LEU A 80 -7.32 4.21 12.46
N GLN A 81 -7.61 4.09 11.17
CA GLN A 81 -8.96 3.94 10.65
C GLN A 81 -9.59 2.64 11.14
N ALA A 82 -8.82 1.54 11.16
CA ALA A 82 -9.27 0.27 11.72
C ALA A 82 -9.58 0.41 13.22
N PHE A 83 -8.72 1.11 13.98
CA PHE A 83 -8.92 1.33 15.42
C PHE A 83 -10.11 2.26 15.73
N ALA A 84 -10.28 3.32 14.95
CA ALA A 84 -11.32 4.32 15.11
C ALA A 84 -12.74 3.78 14.89
N GLN A 85 -12.91 2.67 14.17
CA GLN A 85 -14.19 1.98 14.05
C GLN A 85 -14.67 1.38 15.39
N PHE A 86 -13.77 1.19 16.36
CA PHE A 86 -14.06 0.58 17.65
C PHE A 86 -13.97 1.57 18.83
N ALA A 87 -13.40 2.76 18.62
CA ALA A 87 -13.19 3.75 19.67
C ALA A 87 -14.30 4.82 19.69
N PHE A 88 -14.93 5.01 20.85
CA PHE A 88 -15.97 6.03 21.05
C PHE A 88 -15.42 7.44 21.31
N ASP A 89 -14.19 7.56 21.81
CA ASP A 89 -13.57 8.85 22.11
C ASP A 89 -12.15 8.88 21.53
N LEU A 90 -12.00 9.60 20.42
CA LEU A 90 -10.74 9.77 19.70
C LEU A 90 -10.14 11.12 20.06
N ASP A 91 -8.87 11.14 20.43
CA ASP A 91 -8.16 12.39 20.71
C ASP A 91 -8.02 13.24 19.43
N LYS A 92 -7.88 14.57 19.62
CA LYS A 92 -7.83 15.52 18.50
C LYS A 92 -6.70 15.24 17.51
N ALA A 93 -5.58 14.64 17.95
CA ALA A 93 -4.49 14.31 17.04
C ALA A 93 -4.89 13.17 16.09
N THR A 94 -5.53 12.12 16.59
CA THR A 94 -6.05 11.02 15.77
C THR A 94 -7.16 11.49 14.82
N GLN A 95 -8.06 12.36 15.28
CA GLN A 95 -9.10 12.95 14.41
C GLN A 95 -8.49 13.75 13.24
N ASN A 96 -7.47 14.56 13.51
CA ASN A 96 -6.77 15.31 12.46
C ASN A 96 -6.00 14.41 11.50
N GLN A 97 -5.44 13.29 11.97
CA GLN A 97 -4.80 12.31 11.09
C GLN A 97 -5.82 11.59 10.21
N LEU A 98 -6.99 11.22 10.77
CA LEU A 98 -8.09 10.63 10.00
C LEU A 98 -8.69 11.58 8.96
N ALA A 99 -8.75 12.88 9.25
CA ALA A 99 -9.22 13.87 8.29
C ALA A 99 -8.23 14.14 7.14
N ARG A 100 -6.96 13.77 7.31
CA ARG A 100 -5.87 14.05 6.38
C ARG A 100 -5.57 12.89 5.43
N GLY A 101 -5.90 11.65 5.82
CA GLY A 101 -5.83 10.46 4.97
C GLY A 101 -7.00 10.37 4.00
#